data_AF-A0A4Y5ZUJ0-F1
#
_entry.id   AF-A0A4Y5ZUJ0-F1
#
_cell.length_a   1.000
_cell.length_b   1.000
_cell.length_c   1.000
_cell.angle_alpha   90.00
_cell.angle_beta   90.00
_cell.angle_gamma   90.00
#
_symmetry.space_group_name_H-M   'P 1'
#
loop_
_entity.id
_entity.type
_entity.pdbx_description
1 polymer ?
#
loop_
_entity_poly.entity_id
_entity_poly.type
_entity_poly.pdbx_seq_one_letter_code
_entity_poly.pdbx_strand_id
1 'polypeptide(L)'
;MKITPAHDFNDYEVGRRHQLPMINILTFDGDIRESAEVYDTKGNESDVYSSDIPAEFQKLERFAARKAIVAAVDALGLLEEIKPHDLTVPYGDRGGVVIEPMLTDQWYVRADVLAKPAVEAVENGSIQFVPKQYENMYFSRMRDIQDWCISRQLWWGHRIPAWYDNEGNVYVGRTEEEVRQENNPALTLPCAGRRRAGYGSPPRCGPSLPSAGRKTPTRCVSSTQPA
;
A
#
# COMPACT_ATOMS: atom_id res chain seq x y z
N MET A 1 -14.48 -10.97 -15.72
CA MET A 1 -13.36 -10.28 -15.04
C MET A 1 -13.51 -10.55 -13.55
N LYS A 2 -12.45 -11.01 -12.87
CA LYS A 2 -12.41 -11.09 -11.40
C LYS A 2 -11.97 -9.73 -10.85
N ILE A 3 -12.44 -9.35 -9.67
CA ILE A 3 -12.03 -8.10 -8.99
C ILE A 3 -11.41 -8.49 -7.66
N THR A 4 -10.12 -8.21 -7.50
CA THR A 4 -9.29 -8.53 -6.33
C THR A 4 -8.59 -7.28 -5.78
N PRO A 5 -9.31 -6.41 -5.03
CA PRO A 5 -8.84 -5.07 -4.71
C PRO A 5 -7.53 -4.98 -3.92
N ALA A 6 -7.10 -6.04 -3.23
CA ALA A 6 -5.85 -6.04 -2.46
C ALA A 6 -4.61 -6.46 -3.26
N HIS A 7 -4.79 -6.99 -4.48
CA HIS A 7 -3.74 -7.65 -5.28
C HIS A 7 -3.68 -7.18 -6.73
N ASP A 8 -4.31 -6.06 -7.07
CA ASP A 8 -4.16 -5.40 -8.37
C ASP A 8 -4.51 -3.91 -8.24
N PHE A 9 -3.79 -3.05 -8.96
CA PHE A 9 -3.97 -1.60 -8.87
C PHE A 9 -5.29 -1.13 -9.49
N ASN A 10 -5.72 -1.73 -10.61
CA ASN A 10 -6.97 -1.37 -11.25
C ASN A 10 -8.16 -1.88 -10.42
N ASP A 11 -8.06 -3.10 -9.89
CA ASP A 11 -9.07 -3.65 -9.00
C ASP A 11 -9.18 -2.86 -7.69
N TYR A 12 -8.07 -2.33 -7.18
CA TYR A 12 -8.07 -1.43 -6.01
C TYR A 12 -8.91 -0.18 -6.28
N GLU A 13 -8.71 0.46 -7.42
CA GLU A 13 -9.48 1.65 -7.82
C GLU A 13 -10.97 1.35 -7.98
N VAL A 14 -11.31 0.23 -8.61
CA VAL A 14 -12.71 -0.23 -8.72
C VAL A 14 -13.30 -0.54 -7.34
N GLY A 15 -12.55 -1.23 -6.49
CA GLY A 15 -12.93 -1.55 -5.12
C GLY A 15 -13.19 -0.31 -4.28
N ARG A 16 -12.36 0.72 -4.41
CA ARG A 16 -12.57 2.01 -3.75
C ARG A 16 -13.84 2.73 -4.21
N ARG A 17 -14.09 2.79 -5.53
CA ARG A 17 -15.30 3.44 -6.08
C ARG A 17 -16.59 2.77 -5.62
N HIS A 18 -16.57 1.45 -5.51
CA HIS A 18 -17.74 0.63 -5.16
C HIS A 18 -17.79 0.19 -3.69
N GLN A 19 -16.86 0.68 -2.85
CA GLN A 19 -16.80 0.36 -1.42
C GLN A 19 -16.68 -1.15 -1.14
N LEU A 20 -15.98 -1.88 -1.99
CA LEU A 20 -15.74 -3.31 -1.80
C LEU A 20 -14.69 -3.54 -0.69
N PRO A 21 -14.85 -4.60 0.11
CA PRO A 21 -13.84 -4.97 1.08
C PRO A 21 -12.59 -5.52 0.37
N MET A 22 -11.43 -5.29 0.98
CA MET A 22 -10.12 -5.62 0.46
C MET A 22 -9.58 -6.84 1.21
N ILE A 23 -9.40 -7.96 0.50
CA ILE A 23 -8.98 -9.23 1.09
C ILE A 23 -7.52 -9.52 0.73
N ASN A 24 -6.63 -9.44 1.71
CA ASN A 24 -5.23 -9.83 1.55
C ASN A 24 -5.00 -11.30 1.93
N ILE A 25 -4.49 -12.09 0.99
CA ILE A 25 -4.20 -13.52 1.17
C ILE A 25 -2.70 -13.82 1.18
N LEU A 26 -1.85 -12.85 0.85
CA LEU A 26 -0.41 -13.04 0.68
C LEU A 26 0.37 -12.48 1.86
N THR A 27 1.40 -13.20 2.27
CA THR A 27 2.45 -12.69 3.15
C THR A 27 3.44 -11.83 2.36
N PHE A 28 4.32 -11.11 3.08
CA PHE A 28 5.39 -10.34 2.45
C PHE A 28 6.38 -11.19 1.66
N ASP A 29 6.50 -12.48 1.98
CA ASP A 29 7.35 -13.44 1.29
C ASP A 29 6.69 -14.01 0.02
N GLY A 30 5.42 -13.67 -0.24
CA GLY A 30 4.66 -14.17 -1.37
C GLY A 30 4.06 -15.57 -1.15
N ASP A 31 3.90 -15.98 0.10
CA ASP A 31 3.22 -17.21 0.48
C ASP A 31 1.76 -16.94 0.85
N ILE A 32 0.91 -17.96 0.72
CA ILE A 32 -0.49 -17.89 1.15
C ILE A 32 -0.56 -17.90 2.68
N ARG A 33 -1.35 -16.99 3.25
CA ARG A 33 -1.58 -16.89 4.70
C ARG A 33 -2.39 -18.06 5.24
N GLU A 34 -2.29 -18.28 6.55
CA GLU A 34 -3.19 -19.20 7.26
C GLU A 34 -4.62 -18.63 7.34
N SER A 35 -4.73 -17.32 7.55
CA SER A 35 -5.97 -16.56 7.55
C SER A 35 -5.84 -15.29 6.71
N ALA A 36 -6.89 -14.96 5.97
CA ALA A 36 -6.96 -13.76 5.16
C ALA A 36 -7.17 -12.52 6.05
N GLU A 37 -6.54 -11.40 5.68
CA GLU A 37 -6.82 -10.11 6.30
C GLU A 37 -7.89 -9.41 5.47
N VAL A 38 -8.97 -8.96 6.11
CA VAL A 38 -10.09 -8.30 5.44
C VAL A 38 -10.19 -6.87 5.94
N TYR A 39 -10.18 -5.92 5.01
CA TYR A 39 -10.22 -4.48 5.31
C TYR A 39 -11.37 -3.79 4.58
N ASP A 40 -11.87 -2.70 5.16
CA ASP A 40 -12.75 -1.77 4.46
C ASP A 40 -11.94 -0.83 3.52
N THR A 41 -12.64 0.00 2.75
CA THR A 41 -12.00 1.00 1.87
C THR A 41 -11.30 2.14 2.61
N LYS A 42 -11.47 2.23 3.92
CA LYS A 42 -10.82 3.22 4.80
C LYS A 42 -9.59 2.63 5.50
N GLY A 43 -9.32 1.33 5.34
CA GLY A 43 -8.20 0.60 5.95
C GLY A 43 -8.49 0.02 7.34
N ASN A 44 -9.74 0.01 7.80
CA ASN A 44 -10.12 -0.64 9.05
C ASN A 44 -10.37 -2.14 8.83
N GLU A 45 -10.09 -2.97 9.84
CA GLU A 45 -10.44 -4.39 9.81
C GLU A 45 -11.96 -4.57 9.67
N SER A 46 -12.37 -5.57 8.89
CA SER A 46 -13.77 -5.82 8.55
C SER A 46 -14.09 -7.30 8.59
N ASP A 47 -15.22 -7.67 9.22
CA ASP A 47 -15.69 -9.06 9.31
C ASP A 47 -16.74 -9.41 8.24
N VAL A 48 -16.83 -8.63 7.16
CA VAL A 48 -17.83 -8.82 6.10
C VAL A 48 -17.65 -10.16 5.37
N TYR A 49 -16.40 -10.62 5.27
CA TYR A 49 -16.05 -11.92 4.67
C TYR A 49 -15.30 -12.78 5.67
N SER A 50 -15.43 -14.10 5.53
CA SER A 50 -14.63 -15.04 6.33
C SER A 50 -13.15 -14.88 6.01
N SER A 51 -12.32 -14.94 7.05
CA SER A 51 -10.86 -14.99 6.95
C SER A 51 -10.33 -16.40 6.70
N ASP A 52 -11.20 -17.41 6.58
CA ASP A 52 -10.80 -18.80 6.39
C ASP A 52 -10.17 -19.02 5.01
N ILE A 53 -8.94 -19.53 5.01
CA ILE A 53 -8.26 -20.04 3.81
C ILE A 53 -8.21 -21.57 3.92
N PRO A 54 -8.57 -22.33 2.87
CA PRO A 54 -8.50 -23.79 2.91
C PRO A 54 -7.09 -24.29 3.27
N ALA A 55 -7.01 -25.23 4.21
CA ALA A 55 -5.75 -25.72 4.78
C ALA A 55 -4.77 -26.26 3.73
N GLU A 56 -5.28 -26.79 2.63
CA GLU A 56 -4.49 -27.30 1.50
C GLU A 56 -3.69 -26.22 0.75
N PHE A 57 -4.09 -24.95 0.85
CA PHE A 57 -3.40 -23.83 0.18
C PHE A 57 -2.55 -22.99 1.12
N GLN A 58 -2.73 -23.13 2.43
CA GLN A 58 -1.99 -22.34 3.42
C GLN A 58 -0.48 -22.61 3.30
N LYS A 59 0.33 -21.54 3.42
CA LYS A 59 1.81 -21.59 3.38
C LYS A 59 2.41 -22.04 2.05
N LEU A 60 1.60 -22.20 1.01
CA LEU A 60 2.13 -22.44 -0.32
C LEU A 60 2.67 -21.15 -0.92
N GLU A 61 3.82 -21.25 -1.58
CA GLU A 61 4.36 -20.18 -2.41
C GLU A 61 3.40 -19.87 -3.57
N ARG A 62 3.22 -18.60 -3.93
CA ARG A 62 2.17 -18.15 -4.88
C ARG A 62 2.11 -18.90 -6.22
N PHE A 63 3.23 -19.32 -6.81
CA PHE A 63 3.21 -20.09 -8.06
C PHE A 63 2.83 -21.55 -7.82
N ALA A 64 3.26 -22.14 -6.72
CA ALA A 64 2.81 -23.46 -6.29
C ALA A 64 1.30 -23.45 -5.96
N ALA A 65 0.85 -22.44 -5.21
CA ALA A 65 -0.55 -22.22 -4.87
C ALA A 65 -1.42 -22.07 -6.13
N ARG A 66 -0.96 -21.30 -7.13
CA ARG A 66 -1.67 -21.18 -8.42
C ARG A 66 -1.90 -22.53 -9.09
N LYS A 67 -0.88 -23.39 -9.13
CA LYS A 67 -1.01 -24.73 -9.73
C LYS A 67 -1.97 -25.61 -8.95
N ALA A 68 -1.88 -25.60 -7.62
CA ALA A 68 -2.76 -26.37 -6.75
C ALA A 68 -4.24 -25.92 -6.89
N ILE A 69 -4.48 -24.61 -6.94
CA ILE A 69 -5.83 -24.04 -7.12
C ILE A 69 -6.42 -24.44 -8.47
N VAL A 70 -5.64 -24.36 -9.56
CA VAL A 70 -6.12 -24.78 -10.89
C VAL A 70 -6.52 -26.26 -10.88
N ALA A 71 -5.70 -27.13 -10.27
CA ALA A 71 -6.02 -28.56 -10.13
C ALA A 71 -7.28 -28.82 -9.28
N ALA A 72 -7.48 -28.07 -8.20
CA ALA A 72 -8.67 -28.17 -7.37
C ALA A 72 -9.95 -27.71 -8.11
N VAL A 73 -9.87 -26.60 -8.86
CA VAL A 73 -10.99 -26.09 -9.68
C VAL A 73 -11.35 -27.06 -10.81
N ASP A 74 -10.36 -27.71 -11.42
CA ASP A 74 -10.57 -28.76 -12.41
C ASP A 74 -11.22 -30.01 -11.81
N ALA A 75 -10.77 -30.45 -10.63
CA ALA A 75 -11.38 -31.56 -9.90
C ALA A 75 -12.85 -31.30 -9.50
N LEU A 76 -13.21 -30.02 -9.29
CA LEU A 76 -14.59 -29.59 -9.03
C LEU A 76 -15.44 -29.49 -10.31
N GLY A 77 -14.85 -29.64 -11.50
CA GLY A 77 -15.54 -29.48 -12.78
C GLY A 77 -15.95 -28.04 -13.10
N LEU A 78 -15.30 -27.05 -12.47
CA LEU A 78 -15.56 -25.63 -12.68
C LEU A 78 -14.63 -25.00 -13.74
N LEU A 79 -13.65 -25.77 -14.22
CA LEU A 79 -12.71 -25.33 -15.25
C LEU A 79 -13.27 -25.63 -16.65
N GLU A 80 -13.45 -24.58 -17.46
CA GLU A 80 -13.92 -24.72 -18.84
C GLU A 80 -12.75 -24.98 -19.81
N GLU A 81 -11.74 -24.11 -19.81
CA GLU A 81 -10.59 -24.21 -20.72
C GLU A 81 -9.34 -23.51 -20.16
N ILE A 82 -8.16 -23.95 -20.63
CA ILE A 82 -6.87 -23.28 -20.40
C ILE A 82 -6.27 -22.91 -21.75
N LYS A 83 -6.00 -21.62 -21.95
CA LYS A 83 -5.38 -21.08 -23.18
C LYS A 83 -4.07 -20.38 -22.86
N PRO A 84 -3.03 -20.54 -23.70
CA PRO A 84 -1.81 -19.75 -23.57
C PRO A 84 -2.12 -18.28 -23.82
N HIS A 85 -1.57 -17.41 -22.98
CA HIS A 85 -1.79 -15.98 -23.06
C HIS A 85 -0.51 -15.23 -22.68
N ASP A 86 -0.11 -14.29 -23.55
CA ASP A 86 1.03 -13.43 -23.31
C ASP A 86 0.64 -12.29 -22.37
N LEU A 87 1.31 -12.24 -21.21
CA LEU A 87 1.07 -11.26 -20.16
C LEU A 87 2.30 -10.39 -19.96
N THR A 88 2.10 -9.07 -19.89
CA THR A 88 3.15 -8.13 -19.48
C THR A 88 3.26 -8.15 -17.96
N VAL A 89 4.26 -8.85 -17.43
CA VAL A 89 4.50 -8.96 -15.99
C VAL A 89 5.55 -7.92 -15.54
N PRO A 90 5.28 -7.13 -14.49
CA PRO A 90 6.26 -6.19 -13.97
C PRO A 90 7.38 -6.92 -13.21
N TYR A 91 8.62 -6.56 -13.51
CA TYR A 91 9.81 -7.09 -12.83
C TYR A 91 10.52 -5.99 -12.05
N GLY A 92 11.07 -6.36 -10.89
CA GLY A 92 11.93 -5.49 -10.10
C GLY A 92 13.20 -5.15 -10.86
N ASP A 93 13.46 -3.86 -11.06
CA ASP A 93 14.63 -3.34 -11.80
C ASP A 93 15.97 -3.90 -11.29
N ARG A 94 16.11 -4.09 -9.97
CA ARG A 94 17.35 -4.59 -9.36
C ARG A 94 17.42 -6.10 -9.19
N GLY A 95 16.30 -6.73 -8.81
CA GLY A 95 16.25 -8.14 -8.44
C GLY A 95 15.79 -9.07 -9.55
N GLY A 96 15.19 -8.55 -10.63
CA GLY A 96 14.59 -9.37 -11.69
C GLY A 96 13.45 -10.27 -11.21
N VAL A 97 12.94 -10.08 -9.99
CA VAL A 97 11.83 -10.84 -9.43
C VAL A 97 10.51 -10.18 -9.82
N VAL A 98 9.47 -10.99 -10.05
CA VAL A 98 8.12 -10.50 -10.31
C VAL A 98 7.63 -9.66 -9.13
N ILE A 99 7.14 -8.46 -9.42
CA ILE A 99 6.58 -7.56 -8.42
C ILE A 99 5.13 -7.94 -8.15
N GLU A 100 4.81 -8.21 -6.88
CA GLU A 100 3.43 -8.42 -6.46
C GLU A 100 2.85 -7.10 -5.91
N PRO A 101 1.73 -6.62 -6.46
CA PRO A 101 0.94 -5.57 -5.82
C PRO A 101 0.30 -6.13 -4.55
N MET A 102 0.50 -5.45 -3.43
CA MET A 102 -0.09 -5.87 -2.15
C MET A 102 -0.55 -4.66 -1.34
N LEU A 103 -1.63 -4.84 -0.59
CA LEU A 103 -2.14 -3.85 0.34
C LEU A 103 -1.17 -3.66 1.53
N THR A 104 -0.54 -2.50 1.62
CA THR A 104 0.37 -2.17 2.73
C THR A 104 0.19 -0.73 3.22
N ASP A 105 0.60 -0.47 4.45
CA ASP A 105 0.60 0.88 5.01
C ASP A 105 1.86 1.62 4.56
N GLN A 106 1.68 2.69 3.78
CA GLN A 106 2.80 3.48 3.23
C GLN A 106 2.57 4.98 3.48
N TRP A 107 3.66 5.73 3.43
CA TRP A 107 3.66 7.19 3.51
C TRP A 107 3.59 7.80 2.13
N TYR A 108 2.59 8.65 1.92
CA TYR A 108 2.37 9.35 0.68
C TYR A 108 2.46 10.86 0.88
N VAL A 109 2.92 11.53 -0.17
CA VAL A 109 2.86 12.99 -0.30
C VAL A 109 1.79 13.32 -1.32
N ARG A 110 0.85 14.19 -0.94
CA ARG A 110 -0.18 14.72 -1.83
C ARG A 110 0.46 15.49 -2.98
N ALA A 111 0.52 14.86 -4.14
CA ALA A 111 1.27 15.37 -5.27
C ALA A 111 0.52 16.50 -5.99
N ASP A 112 -0.81 16.47 -5.96
CA ASP A 112 -1.69 17.49 -6.53
C ASP A 112 -1.42 18.90 -5.96
N VAL A 113 -1.20 19.01 -4.65
CA VAL A 113 -0.91 20.29 -3.97
C VAL A 113 0.46 20.82 -4.39
N LEU A 114 1.44 19.93 -4.57
CA LEU A 114 2.81 20.30 -4.97
C LEU A 114 2.90 20.61 -6.46
N ALA A 115 2.06 19.98 -7.28
CA ALA A 115 2.07 20.16 -8.73
C ALA A 115 1.54 21.54 -9.14
N LYS A 116 0.55 22.10 -8.44
CA LYS A 116 -0.04 23.42 -8.73
C LYS A 116 1.00 24.54 -8.90
N PRO A 117 1.85 24.86 -7.91
CA PRO A 117 2.82 25.94 -8.06
C PRO A 117 3.85 25.66 -9.17
N ALA A 118 4.17 24.39 -9.42
CA ALA A 118 5.12 24.01 -10.46
C ALA A 118 4.51 24.19 -11.87
N VAL A 119 3.23 23.87 -12.05
CA VAL A 119 2.48 24.14 -13.29
C VAL A 119 2.37 25.64 -13.53
N GLU A 120 1.98 26.41 -12.51
CA GLU A 120 1.86 27.88 -12.60
C GLU A 120 3.18 28.55 -12.99
N ALA A 121 4.32 28.06 -12.49
CA ALA A 121 5.65 28.59 -12.82
C ALA A 121 6.06 28.37 -14.28
N VAL A 122 5.50 27.35 -14.94
CA VAL A 122 5.73 27.12 -16.38
C VAL A 122 4.73 27.91 -17.20
N GLU A 123 3.46 27.98 -16.78
CA GLU A 123 2.42 28.75 -17.46
C GLU A 123 2.70 30.26 -17.46
N ASN A 124 3.26 30.80 -16.37
CA ASN A 124 3.64 32.21 -16.27
C ASN A 124 5.00 32.53 -16.94
N GLY A 125 5.71 31.53 -17.45
CA GLY A 125 6.99 31.69 -18.13
C GLY A 125 8.20 31.91 -17.21
N SER A 126 8.07 31.73 -15.89
CA SER A 126 9.21 31.76 -14.95
C SER A 126 10.18 30.60 -15.21
N ILE A 127 9.66 29.47 -15.69
CA ILE A 127 10.41 28.31 -16.18
C ILE A 127 10.09 28.15 -17.66
N GLN A 128 11.14 28.03 -18.48
CA GLN A 128 11.01 27.82 -19.92
C GLN A 128 11.71 26.53 -20.32
N PHE A 129 11.04 25.68 -21.08
CA PHE A 129 11.63 24.45 -21.59
C PHE A 129 12.29 24.70 -22.95
N VAL A 130 13.50 24.17 -23.11
CA VAL A 130 14.23 24.16 -24.38
C VAL A 130 14.47 22.70 -24.79
N PRO A 131 13.83 22.21 -25.87
CA PRO A 131 12.82 22.85 -26.73
C PRO A 131 11.41 22.91 -26.10
N LYS A 132 10.59 23.88 -26.56
CA LYS A 132 9.23 24.15 -26.05
C LYS A 132 8.26 22.96 -26.11
N GLN A 133 8.45 22.03 -27.05
CA GLN A 133 7.58 20.85 -27.18
C GLN A 133 7.46 20.00 -25.90
N TYR A 134 8.46 20.06 -25.01
CA TYR A 134 8.44 19.36 -23.73
C TYR A 134 7.44 19.93 -22.73
N GLU A 135 6.95 21.17 -22.92
CA GLU A 135 5.91 21.77 -22.07
C GLU A 135 4.64 20.92 -22.08
N ASN A 136 4.22 20.44 -23.26
CA ASN A 136 3.01 19.61 -23.39
C ASN A 136 3.16 18.28 -22.63
N MET A 137 4.32 17.64 -22.74
CA MET A 137 4.62 16.40 -22.01
C MET A 137 4.63 16.67 -20.49
N TYR A 138 5.22 17.79 -20.07
CA TYR A 138 5.26 18.20 -18.67
C TYR A 138 3.84 18.44 -18.14
N PHE A 139 3.01 19.24 -18.81
CA PHE A 139 1.64 19.50 -18.39
C PHE A 139 0.78 18.24 -18.35
N SER A 140 0.95 17.33 -19.31
CA SER A 140 0.25 16.04 -19.29
C SER A 140 0.60 15.23 -18.05
N ARG A 141 1.87 15.21 -17.62
CA ARG A 141 2.29 14.49 -16.41
C ARG A 141 1.85 15.18 -15.12
N MET A 142 1.95 16.51 -15.07
CA MET A 142 1.65 17.27 -13.85
C MET A 142 0.14 17.33 -13.55
N ARG A 143 -0.72 17.30 -14.59
CA ARG A 143 -2.18 17.33 -14.42
C ARG A 143 -2.77 15.98 -13.97
N ASP A 144 -2.11 14.88 -14.31
CA ASP A 144 -2.51 13.51 -13.93
C ASP A 144 -1.53 12.89 -12.93
N ILE A 145 -0.94 13.73 -12.07
CA ILE A 145 0.06 13.27 -11.11
C ILE A 145 -0.62 12.44 -10.01
N GLN A 146 -0.08 11.26 -9.76
CA GLN A 146 -0.50 10.38 -8.67
C GLN A 146 0.27 10.71 -7.39
N ASP A 147 -0.33 10.42 -6.23
CA ASP A 147 0.31 10.65 -4.94
C ASP A 147 1.63 9.89 -4.83
N TRP A 148 2.65 10.59 -4.32
CA TRP A 148 4.00 10.07 -4.31
C TRP A 148 4.25 9.24 -3.05
N CYS A 149 4.40 7.93 -3.22
CA CYS A 149 4.86 7.04 -2.15
C CYS A 149 6.33 7.36 -1.82
N ILE A 150 6.60 7.83 -0.61
CA ILE A 150 7.93 8.17 -0.11
C ILE A 150 8.53 7.13 0.82
N SER A 151 7.72 6.24 1.40
CA SER A 151 8.21 5.17 2.26
C SER A 151 8.86 4.06 1.45
N ARG A 152 9.97 3.53 1.97
CA ARG A 152 10.70 2.41 1.39
C ARG A 152 11.20 1.51 2.52
N GLN A 153 11.06 0.21 2.34
CA GLN A 153 11.54 -0.80 3.29
C GLN A 153 13.01 -1.12 2.99
N LEU A 154 13.89 -0.13 3.17
CA LEU A 154 15.33 -0.22 2.90
C LEU A 154 16.15 0.00 4.17
N TRP A 155 17.32 -0.59 4.21
CA TRP A 155 18.28 -0.42 5.30
C TRP A 155 19.07 0.89 5.19
N TRP A 156 19.29 1.34 3.96
CA TRP A 156 20.04 2.55 3.65
C TRP A 156 19.12 3.65 3.11
N GLY A 157 19.12 4.80 3.77
CA GLY A 157 18.31 5.95 3.41
C GLY A 157 18.02 6.86 4.60
N HIS A 158 17.34 7.96 4.35
CA HIS A 158 16.87 8.85 5.41
C HIS A 158 15.67 8.24 6.13
N ARG A 159 15.70 8.27 7.47
CA ARG A 159 14.58 7.82 8.29
C ARG A 159 13.46 8.86 8.20
N ILE A 160 12.23 8.39 7.97
CA ILE A 160 11.05 9.24 8.06
C ILE A 160 10.91 9.69 9.52
N PRO A 161 10.77 11.01 9.80
CA PRO A 161 10.66 11.56 11.15
C PRO A 161 9.25 11.35 11.73
N ALA A 162 8.82 10.09 11.77
CA ALA A 162 7.55 9.64 12.32
C ALA A 162 7.81 8.72 13.52
N TRP A 163 7.08 8.97 14.60
CA TRP A 163 7.19 8.32 15.89
C TRP A 163 5.88 7.61 16.20
N TYR A 164 5.98 6.45 16.83
CA TYR A 164 4.84 5.63 17.19
C TYR A 164 4.83 5.42 18.69
N ASP A 165 3.65 5.50 19.30
CA ASP A 165 3.47 5.05 20.67
C ASP A 165 3.18 3.53 20.73
N ASN A 166 2.96 3.02 21.95
CA ASN A 166 2.62 1.62 22.17
C ASN A 166 1.21 1.23 21.68
N GLU A 167 0.33 2.21 21.50
CA GLU A 167 -1.05 2.02 21.02
C GLU A 167 -1.15 2.08 19.49
N GLY A 168 -0.07 2.45 18.81
CA GLY A 168 -0.01 2.56 17.35
C GLY A 168 -0.39 3.95 16.81
N ASN A 169 -0.56 4.95 17.67
CA ASN A 169 -0.72 6.34 17.24
C ASN A 169 0.55 6.87 16.60
N VAL A 170 0.39 7.78 15.65
CA VAL A 170 1.49 8.32 14.83
C VAL A 170 1.69 9.81 15.12
N TYR A 171 2.94 10.19 15.34
CA TYR A 171 3.36 11.55 15.61
C TYR A 171 4.51 11.93 14.66
N VAL A 172 4.51 13.14 14.10
CA VAL A 172 5.53 13.57 13.14
C VAL A 172 6.25 14.79 13.70
N GLY A 173 7.57 14.70 13.82
CA GLY A 173 8.41 15.78 14.36
C GLY A 173 9.89 15.48 14.12
N ARG A 174 10.71 16.54 14.00
CA ARG A 174 12.12 16.45 13.61
C ARG A 174 12.94 15.69 14.64
N THR A 175 12.58 15.82 15.92
CA THR A 175 13.21 15.10 17.02
C THR A 175 12.17 14.48 17.96
N GLU A 176 12.62 13.55 18.80
CA GLU A 176 11.79 12.89 19.81
C GLU A 176 11.28 13.90 20.85
N GLU A 177 12.14 14.84 21.23
CA GLU A 177 11.86 15.88 22.21
C GLU A 177 10.78 16.83 21.72
N GLU A 178 10.82 17.24 20.45
CA GLU A 178 9.81 18.08 19.82
C GLU A 178 8.44 17.38 19.87
N VAL A 179 8.39 16.10 19.50
CA VAL A 179 7.15 15.31 19.55
C VAL A 179 6.61 15.19 20.97
N ARG A 180 7.48 14.93 21.95
CA ARG A 180 7.07 14.86 23.37
C ARG A 180 6.53 16.19 23.87
N GLN A 181 7.16 17.31 23.51
CA GLN A 181 6.73 18.64 23.95
C GLN A 181 5.37 19.03 23.35
N GLU A 182 5.15 18.77 22.06
CA GLU A 182 3.92 19.17 21.37
C GLU A 182 2.70 18.32 21.73
N ASN A 183 2.92 17.07 22.15
CA ASN A 183 1.83 16.11 22.39
C ASN A 183 1.68 15.79 23.87
N ASN A 184 2.64 15.09 24.46
CA ASN A 184 2.66 14.78 25.89
C ASN A 184 4.08 14.32 26.31
N PRO A 185 4.72 14.96 27.30
CA PRO A 185 6.07 14.64 27.72
C PRO A 185 6.23 13.24 28.33
N ALA A 186 5.14 12.61 28.78
CA ALA A 186 5.12 11.24 29.31
C ALA A 186 4.96 10.15 28.22
N LEU A 187 4.91 10.53 26.93
CA LEU A 187 4.79 9.57 25.84
C LEU A 187 5.98 8.62 25.81
N THR A 188 5.66 7.33 25.91
CA THR A 188 6.61 6.25 25.64
C THR A 188 6.65 6.03 24.14
N LEU A 189 7.71 6.54 23.49
CA LEU A 189 7.97 6.38 22.07
C LEU A 189 9.09 5.34 21.90
N PRO A 190 8.77 4.05 21.80
CA PRO A 190 9.79 3.01 21.80
C PRO A 190 10.74 3.09 20.61
N CYS A 191 10.35 3.68 19.46
CA CYS A 191 11.18 3.77 18.26
C CYS A 191 10.73 4.90 17.30
N ALA A 192 11.68 5.63 16.71
CA ALA A 192 11.45 6.38 15.47
C ALA A 192 11.30 5.41 14.27
N GLY A 193 10.28 5.55 13.45
CA GLY A 193 10.21 4.90 12.13
C GLY A 193 10.15 3.36 12.13
N ARG A 194 9.92 2.70 13.27
CA ARG A 194 9.58 1.27 13.31
C ARG A 194 8.21 1.11 13.94
N ARG A 195 7.19 0.85 13.11
CA ARG A 195 6.12 -0.02 13.56
C ARG A 195 6.79 -1.37 13.84
N ARG A 196 6.63 -1.95 15.03
CA ARG A 196 7.15 -3.31 15.28
C ARG A 196 6.69 -4.20 14.12
N ALA A 197 7.65 -4.73 13.37
CA ALA A 197 7.43 -5.90 12.56
C ALA A 197 7.22 -7.05 13.55
N GLY A 198 5.98 -7.24 13.97
CA GLY A 198 5.61 -8.16 15.04
C GLY A 198 4.12 -8.32 15.08
N TYR A 199 3.64 -9.31 14.32
CA TYR A 199 2.49 -10.18 14.57
C TYR A 199 1.55 -9.75 15.73
N GLY A 200 0.33 -9.36 15.37
CA GLY A 200 -0.78 -9.14 16.31
C GLY A 200 -1.56 -7.88 15.94
N SER A 201 -2.84 -8.04 15.60
CA SER A 201 -3.80 -6.93 15.46
C SER A 201 -3.72 -6.02 16.70
N PRO A 202 -3.72 -4.68 16.53
CA PRO A 202 -3.79 -3.79 17.67
C PRO A 202 -5.12 -4.02 18.44
N PRO A 203 -5.12 -3.95 19.78
CA PRO A 203 -6.33 -4.15 20.55
C PRO A 203 -7.32 -3.01 20.28
N ARG A 204 -8.51 -3.39 19.82
CA ARG A 204 -9.81 -2.68 19.82
C ARG A 204 -9.75 -1.21 20.27
N CYS A 205 -9.92 -0.27 19.34
CA CYS A 205 -10.29 1.10 19.68
C CYS A 205 -11.81 1.28 19.55
N GLY A 206 -12.44 1.62 20.69
CA GLY A 206 -13.75 2.27 20.72
C GLY A 206 -13.71 3.68 20.09
N PRO A 207 -14.84 4.39 20.06
CA PRO A 207 -15.03 5.55 19.20
C PRO A 207 -14.16 6.73 19.66
N SER A 208 -13.20 7.14 18.85
CA SER A 208 -12.38 8.33 19.11
C SER A 208 -12.92 9.56 18.37
N LEU A 209 -13.12 10.62 19.15
CA LEU A 209 -13.58 11.95 18.77
C LEU A 209 -12.57 12.69 17.88
N PRO A 210 -13.02 13.70 17.10
CA PRO A 210 -12.21 14.38 16.10
C PRO A 210 -11.30 15.41 16.76
N SER A 211 -9.98 15.19 16.78
CA SER A 211 -9.03 16.25 17.09
C SER A 211 -7.88 16.31 16.07
N ALA A 212 -7.72 17.52 15.53
CA ALA A 212 -6.58 18.09 14.80
C ALA A 212 -5.65 17.12 14.04
N GLY A 213 -5.87 17.01 12.72
CA GLY A 213 -4.79 16.92 11.72
C GLY A 213 -3.72 15.83 11.88
N ARG A 214 -4.04 14.67 12.45
CA ARG A 214 -3.09 13.55 12.52
C ARG A 214 -2.73 13.07 11.11
N LYS A 215 -1.46 13.18 10.74
CA LYS A 215 -0.92 12.63 9.49
C LYS A 215 -0.60 11.15 9.72
N THR A 216 -1.49 10.26 9.30
CA THR A 216 -1.32 8.81 9.40
C THR A 216 -0.83 8.22 8.07
N PRO A 217 -0.08 7.10 8.09
CA PRO A 217 0.18 6.36 6.87
C PRO A 217 -1.14 5.90 6.26
N THR A 218 -1.18 5.83 4.92
CA THR A 218 -2.39 5.43 4.18
C THR A 218 -2.21 3.99 3.70
N ARG A 219 -3.23 3.17 3.93
CA ARG A 219 -3.28 1.79 3.44
C ARG A 219 -3.69 1.78 1.97
N CYS A 220 -2.75 1.44 1.09
CA CYS A 220 -2.97 1.38 -0.36
C CYS A 220 -2.30 0.15 -0.93
N VAL A 221 -2.77 -0.31 -2.09
CA VAL A 221 -2.03 -1.30 -2.87
C VAL A 221 -0.74 -0.63 -3.35
N SER A 222 0.37 -1.23 -2.98
CA SER A 222 1.71 -0.79 -3.35
C SER A 222 2.49 -1.98 -3.89
N SER A 223 3.38 -1.72 -4.84
CA SER A 223 4.37 -2.70 -5.25
C SER A 223 5.28 -3.01 -4.07
N THR A 224 5.21 -4.22 -3.54
CA THR A 224 6.17 -4.66 -2.53
C THR A 224 7.27 -5.40 -3.26
N GLN A 225 8.49 -4.87 -3.20
CA GLN A 225 9.66 -5.65 -3.62
C GLN A 225 10.10 -6.44 -2.39
N PRO A 226 10.12 -7.78 -2.44
CA PRO A 226 10.88 -8.53 -1.46
C PRO A 226 12.34 -8.07 -1.55
N ALA A 227 12.95 -7.83 -0.39
CA ALA A 227 14.33 -7.39 -0.28
C ALA A 227 15.31 -8.51 -0.69
#